data_AF-A0A9P3Q4W2-F1
#
_entry.id   AF-A0A9P3Q4W2-F1
#
_cell.length_a   1.000
_cell.length_b   1.000
_cell.length_c   1.000
_cell.angle_alpha   90.00
_cell.angle_beta   90.00
_cell.angle_gamma   90.00
#
_symmetry.space_group_name_H-M   'P 1'
#
loop_
_entity.id
_entity.type
_entity.pdbx_description
1 polymer ?
#
loop_
_entity_poly.entity_id
_entity_poly.type
_entity_poly.pdbx_seq_one_letter_code
_entity_poly.pdbx_strand_id
1 'polypeptide(L)'
;MLDDDEFDADLQNRVDAALRAGVRASGIPWQPFTDVQKREANAYGAAMAAVAAIHICGILDANGDYDDLSAYDTCDTRNPDTGKLVPQGDQIPQMLASERFRQYLEDCEETGERLLDTRRAPGYVETDPLTANRLYVLTTRSNHAVALEIPYDWPGYLRQELGKVTKCNVHLLHRCYDHQVTEAVKTLVYKRGEYVYAWKICDECLDALSWVSFTHPDYAGPLHKWVDNRKGEPREDPWLV
;
A
#
# COMPACT_ATOMS: atom_id res chain seq x y z
N MET A 1 12.95 -12.13 25.37
CA MET A 1 13.90 -12.91 24.56
C MET A 1 13.12 -14.10 24.06
N LEU A 2 12.57 -13.99 22.85
CA LEU A 2 11.94 -15.10 22.15
C LEU A 2 12.95 -15.48 21.07
N ASP A 3 13.40 -16.72 21.13
CA ASP A 3 14.46 -17.28 20.29
C ASP A 3 14.09 -17.22 18.80
N ASP A 4 15.13 -16.93 18.02
CA ASP A 4 15.18 -16.90 16.57
C ASP A 4 14.84 -18.27 15.94
N ASP A 5 14.19 -18.21 14.77
CA ASP A 5 14.39 -19.10 13.63
C ASP A 5 14.30 -20.63 13.84
N GLU A 6 13.10 -21.17 14.04
CA GLU A 6 12.83 -22.57 13.70
C GLU A 6 12.62 -22.68 12.18
N PHE A 7 13.72 -22.72 11.43
CA PHE A 7 13.72 -23.02 10.00
C PHE A 7 13.10 -24.41 9.78
N ASP A 8 11.93 -24.47 9.13
CA ASP A 8 11.23 -25.73 8.81
C ASP A 8 12.18 -26.66 8.04
N ALA A 9 12.67 -27.69 8.73
CA ALA A 9 13.66 -28.63 8.21
C ALA A 9 13.16 -29.41 6.97
N ASP A 10 11.84 -29.38 6.70
CA ASP A 10 11.22 -30.04 5.57
C ASP A 10 10.83 -29.08 4.42
N LEU A 11 11.05 -27.77 4.59
CA LEU A 11 10.73 -26.76 3.58
C LEU A 11 11.42 -27.06 2.25
N GLN A 12 12.71 -27.43 2.30
CA GLN A 12 13.50 -27.74 1.11
C GLN A 12 12.92 -28.94 0.35
N ASN A 13 12.50 -29.99 1.06
CA ASN A 13 11.91 -31.19 0.44
C ASN A 13 10.55 -30.88 -0.19
N ARG A 14 9.74 -30.04 0.47
CA ARG A 14 8.42 -29.62 -0.03
C ARG A 14 8.54 -28.73 -1.26
N VAL A 15 9.47 -27.78 -1.26
CA VAL A 15 9.80 -26.95 -2.44
C VAL A 15 10.29 -27.82 -3.58
N ASP A 16 11.20 -28.76 -3.33
CA ASP A 16 11.70 -29.69 -4.35
C ASP A 16 10.60 -30.61 -4.91
N ALA A 17 9.69 -31.08 -4.06
CA ALA A 17 8.55 -31.88 -4.48
C ALA A 17 7.57 -31.09 -5.35
N ALA A 18 7.27 -29.84 -4.96
CA ALA A 18 6.41 -28.93 -5.73
C ALA A 18 7.02 -28.58 -7.10
N LEU A 19 8.32 -28.29 -7.14
CA LEU A 19 9.05 -28.00 -8.38
C LEU A 19 9.04 -29.23 -9.31
N ARG A 20 9.29 -30.43 -8.79
CA ARG A 20 9.23 -31.68 -9.58
C ARG A 20 7.82 -31.97 -10.12
N ALA A 21 6.78 -31.65 -9.36
CA ALA A 21 5.39 -31.78 -9.81
C ALA A 21 5.08 -30.79 -10.95
N GLY A 22 5.50 -29.53 -10.83
CA GLY A 22 5.35 -28.52 -11.89
C GLY A 22 6.08 -28.88 -13.19
N VAL A 23 7.24 -29.53 -13.08
CA VAL A 23 8.02 -30.03 -14.23
C VAL A 23 7.29 -31.17 -14.95
N ARG A 24 6.70 -32.11 -14.20
CA ARG A 24 5.88 -33.18 -14.80
C ARG A 24 4.61 -32.64 -15.47
N ALA A 25 3.98 -31.63 -14.88
CA ALA A 25 2.76 -31.03 -15.40
C ALA A 25 3.02 -30.20 -16.67
N SER A 26 4.13 -29.45 -16.72
CA SER A 26 4.47 -28.57 -17.85
C SER A 26 5.14 -29.28 -19.02
N GLY A 27 5.72 -30.47 -18.82
CA GLY A 27 6.48 -31.17 -19.86
C GLY A 27 7.82 -30.49 -20.22
N ILE A 28 8.17 -29.39 -19.54
CA ILE A 28 9.43 -28.67 -19.73
C ILE A 28 10.47 -29.30 -18.80
N PRO A 29 11.60 -29.84 -19.32
CA PRO A 29 12.60 -30.48 -18.48
C PRO A 29 13.22 -29.47 -17.50
N TRP A 30 13.16 -29.80 -16.21
CA TRP A 30 13.81 -29.01 -15.17
C TRP A 30 15.32 -28.97 -15.41
N GLN A 31 15.88 -27.78 -15.41
CA GLN A 31 17.32 -27.59 -15.35
C GLN A 31 17.64 -26.82 -14.07
N PRO A 32 18.69 -27.22 -13.33
CA PRO A 32 19.16 -26.41 -12.22
C PRO A 32 19.53 -25.03 -12.75
N PHE A 33 19.13 -23.97 -12.04
CA PHE A 33 19.52 -22.62 -12.40
C PHE A 33 21.05 -22.53 -12.52
N THR A 34 21.52 -21.93 -13.61
CA THR A 34 22.90 -21.54 -13.77
C THR A 34 23.29 -20.53 -12.68
N ASP A 35 24.57 -20.37 -12.39
CA ASP A 35 25.02 -19.41 -11.39
C ASP A 35 24.66 -17.96 -11.74
N VAL A 36 24.52 -17.65 -13.03
CA VAL A 36 24.01 -16.36 -13.51
C VAL A 36 22.54 -16.18 -13.14
N GLN A 37 21.70 -17.17 -13.47
CA GLN A 37 20.27 -17.15 -13.11
C GLN A 37 20.04 -17.11 -11.60
N LYS A 38 20.88 -17.79 -10.81
CA LYS A 38 20.82 -17.71 -9.33
C LYS A 38 21.15 -16.31 -8.81
N ARG A 39 22.16 -15.65 -9.38
CA ARG A 39 22.51 -14.27 -9.00
C ARG A 39 21.40 -13.29 -9.38
N GLU A 40 20.81 -13.45 -10.56
CA GLU A 40 19.67 -12.65 -11.00
C GLU A 40 18.44 -12.90 -10.12
N ALA A 41 18.11 -14.15 -9.81
CA ALA A 41 17.02 -14.51 -8.90
C ALA A 41 17.24 -13.99 -7.47
N ASN A 42 18.48 -13.99 -6.97
CA ASN A 42 18.81 -13.42 -5.66
C ASN A 42 18.72 -11.90 -5.66
N ALA A 43 19.20 -11.24 -6.71
CA ALA A 43 19.05 -9.79 -6.87
C ALA A 43 17.57 -9.41 -6.97
N TYR A 44 16.77 -10.21 -7.67
CA TYR A 44 15.32 -10.09 -7.73
C TYR A 44 14.66 -10.26 -6.37
N GLY A 45 14.98 -11.34 -5.65
CA GLY A 45 14.49 -11.57 -4.29
C GLY A 45 14.84 -10.41 -3.35
N ALA A 46 16.05 -9.85 -3.46
CA ALA A 46 16.48 -8.69 -2.69
C ALA A 46 15.73 -7.40 -3.08
N ALA A 47 15.50 -7.15 -4.37
CA ALA A 47 14.72 -6.00 -4.84
C ALA A 47 13.25 -6.09 -4.39
N MET A 48 12.66 -7.28 -4.45
CA MET A 48 11.31 -7.56 -3.97
C MET A 48 11.19 -7.40 -2.46
N ALA A 49 12.15 -7.96 -1.72
CA ALA A 49 12.24 -7.78 -0.28
C ALA A 49 12.39 -6.30 0.09
N ALA A 50 13.17 -5.52 -0.67
CA ALA A 50 13.32 -4.09 -0.44
C ALA A 50 12.00 -3.35 -0.64
N VAL A 51 11.28 -3.57 -1.74
CA VAL A 51 9.96 -2.94 -1.97
C VAL A 51 8.94 -3.38 -0.92
N ALA A 52 8.91 -4.67 -0.56
CA ALA A 52 8.02 -5.19 0.47
C ALA A 52 8.33 -4.58 1.86
N ALA A 53 9.62 -4.42 2.20
CA ALA A 53 10.08 -3.90 3.47
C ALA A 53 9.92 -2.38 3.62
N ILE A 54 9.73 -1.63 2.54
CA ILE A 54 9.39 -0.20 2.63
C ILE A 54 8.08 -0.08 3.42
N HIS A 55 8.18 0.58 4.57
CA HIS A 55 7.05 0.99 5.38
C HIS A 55 6.78 2.47 5.14
N ILE A 56 5.57 2.79 4.67
CA ILE A 56 5.12 4.18 4.46
C ILE A 56 3.77 4.31 5.12
N CYS A 57 3.69 5.14 6.15
CA CYS A 57 2.46 5.50 6.83
C CYS A 57 2.68 6.83 7.51
N GLY A 58 2.30 7.92 6.85
CA GLY A 58 2.69 9.25 7.30
C GLY A 58 2.15 10.39 6.47
N ILE A 59 2.73 11.55 6.68
CA ILE A 59 2.37 12.81 6.06
C ILE A 59 3.57 13.35 5.30
N LEU A 60 3.35 13.70 4.02
CA LEU A 60 4.27 14.50 3.24
C LEU A 60 3.82 15.96 3.29
N ASP A 61 4.67 16.85 3.78
CA ASP A 61 4.37 18.27 3.90
C ASP A 61 4.49 19.02 2.55
N ALA A 62 4.29 20.34 2.57
CA ALA A 62 4.39 21.17 1.37
C ALA A 62 5.83 21.29 0.83
N ASN A 63 6.84 21.13 1.69
CA ASN A 63 8.25 21.18 1.37
C ASN A 63 8.79 19.85 0.85
N GLY A 64 8.03 18.77 1.01
CA GLY A 64 8.43 17.40 0.66
C GLY A 64 9.08 16.64 1.81
N ASP A 65 9.00 17.17 3.03
CA ASP A 65 9.47 16.51 4.23
C ASP A 65 8.42 15.48 4.68
N TYR A 66 8.90 14.29 5.03
CA TYR A 66 8.06 13.17 5.44
C TYR A 66 8.13 12.99 6.96
N ASP A 67 6.97 12.92 7.58
CA ASP A 67 6.79 12.61 8.99
C ASP A 67 5.94 11.34 9.11
N ASP A 68 6.31 10.44 10.03
CA ASP A 68 5.46 9.30 10.36
C ASP A 68 4.12 9.74 10.95
N LEU A 69 3.07 8.96 10.68
CA LEU A 69 1.71 9.30 11.11
C LEU A 69 1.59 9.45 12.62
N SER A 70 2.43 8.74 13.39
CA SER A 70 2.49 8.81 14.84
C SER A 70 2.83 10.21 15.38
N ALA A 71 3.49 11.07 14.59
CA ALA A 71 3.75 12.46 14.96
C ALA A 71 2.46 13.30 15.04
N TYR A 72 1.39 12.85 14.42
CA TYR A 72 0.09 13.51 14.34
C TYR A 72 -0.98 12.85 15.23
N ASP A 73 -0.59 11.84 16.00
CA ASP A 73 -1.46 11.17 16.98
C ASP A 73 -1.58 12.03 18.25
N THR A 74 -2.44 13.06 18.18
CA THR A 74 -2.67 14.03 19.26
C THR A 74 -3.67 13.57 20.32
N CYS A 75 -4.06 12.27 20.32
CA CYS A 75 -5.29 11.72 20.89
C CYS A 75 -5.79 12.32 22.23
N ASP A 76 -7.11 12.54 22.29
CA ASP A 76 -7.88 12.75 23.55
C ASP A 76 -8.60 11.47 24.01
N THR A 77 -8.50 10.38 23.25
CA THR A 77 -9.15 9.09 23.57
C THR A 77 -8.30 8.25 24.51
N ARG A 78 -8.65 8.26 25.81
CA ARG A 78 -8.04 7.40 26.82
C ARG A 78 -8.80 6.08 26.95
N ASN A 79 -8.07 4.98 27.07
CA ASN A 79 -8.63 3.70 27.47
C ASN A 79 -9.22 3.88 28.88
N PRO A 80 -10.53 3.60 29.09
CA PRO A 80 -11.20 3.91 30.35
C PRO A 80 -10.66 3.08 31.53
N ASP A 81 -10.11 1.89 31.26
CA ASP A 81 -9.60 0.99 32.30
C ASP A 81 -8.14 1.26 32.66
N THR A 82 -7.34 1.73 31.69
CA THR A 82 -5.89 1.91 31.88
C THR A 82 -5.46 3.37 31.92
N GLY A 83 -6.33 4.32 31.57
CA GLY A 83 -6.05 5.75 31.49
C GLY A 83 -5.00 6.16 30.45
N LYS A 84 -4.47 5.18 29.71
CA LYS A 84 -3.48 5.35 28.64
C LYS A 84 -4.18 5.81 27.37
N LEU A 85 -3.48 6.62 26.59
CA LEU A 85 -3.91 6.96 25.23
C LEU A 85 -4.09 5.67 24.42
N VAL A 86 -5.21 5.55 23.71
CA VAL A 86 -5.43 4.48 22.74
C VAL A 86 -4.89 5.00 21.42
N PRO A 87 -3.81 4.41 20.87
CA PRO A 87 -3.40 4.75 19.51
C PRO A 87 -4.57 4.42 18.59
N GLN A 88 -5.10 5.43 17.90
CA GLN A 88 -5.81 5.15 16.67
C GLN A 88 -4.73 4.65 15.72
N GLY A 89 -4.66 3.33 15.53
CA GLY A 89 -3.74 2.75 14.57
C GLY A 89 -3.94 3.36 13.18
N ASP A 90 -3.15 2.90 12.23
CA ASP A 90 -3.26 3.18 10.79
C ASP A 90 -4.57 2.66 10.15
N GLN A 91 -5.63 2.41 10.94
CA GLN A 91 -6.90 1.84 10.52
C GLN A 91 -7.65 2.73 9.52
N ILE A 92 -7.78 4.03 9.76
CA ILE A 92 -8.42 4.94 8.81
C ILE A 92 -7.62 4.99 7.48
N PRO A 93 -6.29 5.18 7.49
CA PRO A 93 -5.46 5.03 6.30
C PRO A 93 -5.64 3.69 5.56
N GLN A 94 -5.72 2.57 6.28
CA GLN A 94 -5.98 1.24 5.70
C GLN A 94 -7.34 1.15 5.01
N MET A 95 -8.37 1.74 5.63
CA MET A 95 -9.72 1.79 5.07
C MET A 95 -9.76 2.63 3.79
N LEU A 96 -9.11 3.81 3.80
CA LEU A 96 -8.97 4.66 2.62
C LEU A 96 -8.23 3.94 1.48
N ALA A 97 -7.12 3.26 1.80
CA ALA A 97 -6.35 2.48 0.84
C ALA A 97 -7.18 1.35 0.22
N SER A 98 -7.96 0.65 1.04
CA SER A 98 -8.81 -0.45 0.60
C SER A 98 -9.95 0.00 -0.27
N GLU A 99 -10.60 1.11 0.07
CA GLU A 99 -11.63 1.70 -0.78
C GLU A 99 -11.06 2.15 -2.12
N ARG A 100 -9.90 2.84 -2.12
CA ARG A 100 -9.28 3.26 -3.38
C ARG A 100 -8.85 2.08 -4.23
N PHE A 101 -8.30 1.03 -3.62
CA PHE A 101 -7.93 -0.17 -4.35
C PHE A 101 -9.16 -0.89 -4.94
N ARG A 102 -10.26 -0.98 -4.19
CA ARG A 102 -11.53 -1.53 -4.71
C ARG A 102 -12.00 -0.75 -5.94
N GLN A 103 -12.02 0.58 -5.86
CA GLN A 103 -12.39 1.43 -7.00
C GLN A 103 -11.47 1.20 -8.21
N TYR A 104 -10.16 1.05 -7.98
CA TYR A 104 -9.22 0.73 -9.04
C TYR A 104 -9.50 -0.62 -9.72
N LEU A 105 -9.86 -1.65 -8.93
CA LEU A 105 -10.25 -2.95 -9.48
C LEU A 105 -11.54 -2.85 -10.31
N GLU A 106 -12.52 -2.08 -9.85
CA GLU A 106 -13.75 -1.79 -10.60
C GLU A 106 -13.43 -1.08 -11.93
N ASP A 107 -12.54 -0.07 -11.90
CA ASP A 107 -12.08 0.63 -13.12
C ASP A 107 -11.39 -0.34 -14.11
N CYS A 108 -10.58 -1.29 -13.61
CA CYS A 108 -9.93 -2.32 -14.44
C CYS A 108 -10.94 -3.31 -15.04
N GLU A 109 -11.94 -3.72 -14.25
CA GLU A 109 -12.98 -4.64 -14.71
C GLU A 109 -13.85 -3.99 -15.80
N GLU A 110 -14.23 -2.73 -15.63
CA GLU A 110 -15.03 -1.97 -16.61
C GLU A 110 -14.29 -1.83 -17.95
N THR A 111 -12.98 -1.65 -17.91
CA THR A 111 -12.14 -1.48 -19.10
C THR A 111 -11.65 -2.81 -19.71
N GLY A 112 -11.71 -3.90 -18.94
CA GLY A 112 -11.17 -5.20 -19.34
C GLY A 112 -9.63 -5.22 -19.41
N GLU A 113 -8.95 -4.22 -18.86
CA GLU A 113 -7.50 -4.05 -18.93
C GLU A 113 -6.93 -3.64 -17.57
N ARG A 114 -5.64 -3.95 -17.34
CA ARG A 114 -4.93 -3.46 -16.16
C ARG A 114 -4.55 -1.99 -16.39
N LEU A 115 -5.14 -1.08 -15.62
CA LEU A 115 -4.90 0.36 -15.76
C LEU A 115 -3.55 0.78 -15.18
N LEU A 116 -2.49 0.61 -15.96
CA LEU A 116 -1.12 0.98 -15.58
C LEU A 116 -0.59 2.16 -16.39
N ASP A 117 0.07 3.10 -15.71
CA ASP A 117 0.89 4.12 -16.34
C ASP A 117 2.37 3.81 -16.11
N THR A 118 3.04 3.44 -17.19
CA THR A 118 4.44 3.00 -17.20
C THR A 118 5.39 4.08 -17.71
N ARG A 119 4.90 5.29 -18.02
CA ARG A 119 5.74 6.38 -18.57
C ARG A 119 6.88 6.81 -17.63
N ARG A 120 6.75 6.50 -16.34
CA ARG A 120 7.75 6.75 -15.29
C ARG A 120 8.64 5.54 -14.97
N ALA A 121 8.44 4.43 -15.68
CA ALA A 121 9.24 3.22 -15.59
C ALA A 121 9.56 2.70 -17.00
N PRO A 122 10.50 3.35 -17.73
CA PRO A 122 10.87 2.94 -19.08
C PRO A 122 11.39 1.50 -19.18
N GLY A 123 11.89 0.94 -18.07
CA GLY A 123 12.32 -0.45 -17.98
C GLY A 123 11.17 -1.43 -17.71
N TYR A 124 9.93 -0.97 -17.56
CA TYR A 124 8.79 -1.82 -17.23
C TYR A 124 8.36 -2.68 -18.44
N VAL A 125 8.34 -3.99 -18.23
CA VAL A 125 7.83 -4.99 -19.16
C VAL A 125 6.89 -5.91 -18.37
N GLU A 126 5.59 -5.84 -18.66
CA GLU A 126 4.56 -6.56 -17.89
C GLU A 126 4.77 -8.09 -17.87
N THR A 127 5.28 -8.64 -18.96
CA THR A 127 5.57 -10.08 -19.08
C THR A 127 6.88 -10.50 -18.43
N ASP A 128 7.72 -9.54 -18.01
CA ASP A 128 8.98 -9.82 -17.31
C ASP A 128 8.80 -9.57 -15.81
N PRO A 129 8.75 -10.62 -14.97
CA PRO A 129 8.58 -10.47 -13.54
C PRO A 129 9.68 -9.60 -12.90
N LEU A 130 10.88 -9.53 -13.49
CA LEU A 130 11.99 -8.71 -12.99
C LEU A 130 11.70 -7.21 -13.02
N THR A 131 10.84 -6.79 -13.94
CA THR A 131 10.54 -5.38 -14.19
C THR A 131 9.10 -5.03 -13.86
N ALA A 132 8.22 -6.05 -13.81
CA ALA A 132 6.81 -5.92 -13.46
C ALA A 132 6.59 -5.61 -11.99
N ASN A 133 7.43 -6.10 -11.07
CA ASN A 133 7.25 -5.79 -9.66
C ASN A 133 7.91 -4.45 -9.30
N ARG A 134 7.07 -3.43 -9.10
CA ARG A 134 7.49 -2.06 -8.80
C ARG A 134 6.69 -1.52 -7.63
N LEU A 135 7.14 -0.39 -7.10
CA LEU A 135 6.28 0.41 -6.26
C LEU A 135 5.31 1.18 -7.17
N TYR A 136 4.02 0.96 -6.99
CA TYR A 136 2.98 1.61 -7.76
C TYR A 136 2.37 2.74 -6.94
N VAL A 137 2.15 3.91 -7.54
CA VAL A 137 1.43 5.00 -6.88
C VAL A 137 0.00 5.06 -7.38
N LEU A 138 -0.95 4.98 -6.45
CA LEU A 138 -2.38 5.08 -6.73
C LEU A 138 -2.96 6.28 -5.97
N THR A 139 -3.46 7.28 -6.71
CA THR A 139 -4.07 8.49 -6.15
C THR A 139 -5.55 8.53 -6.46
N THR A 140 -6.28 9.48 -5.87
CA THR A 140 -7.69 9.76 -6.24
C THR A 140 -7.84 10.53 -7.55
N ARG A 141 -6.73 10.99 -8.16
CA ARG A 141 -6.75 11.82 -9.37
C ARG A 141 -6.67 11.03 -10.67
N SER A 142 -6.15 9.82 -10.60
CA SER A 142 -5.93 8.95 -11.74
C SER A 142 -6.54 7.59 -11.46
N ASN A 143 -7.18 7.03 -12.48
CA ASN A 143 -7.64 5.64 -12.46
C ASN A 143 -6.49 4.67 -12.76
N HIS A 144 -5.34 5.17 -13.20
CA HIS A 144 -4.16 4.35 -13.47
C HIS A 144 -3.24 4.29 -12.24
N ALA A 145 -2.73 3.10 -11.94
CA ALA A 145 -1.61 2.92 -11.03
C ALA A 145 -0.30 3.24 -11.77
N VAL A 146 0.50 4.14 -11.19
CA VAL A 146 1.74 4.62 -11.82
C VAL A 146 2.92 3.80 -11.34
N ALA A 147 3.58 3.07 -12.24
CA ALA A 147 4.78 2.32 -11.91
C ALA A 147 5.98 3.27 -11.75
N LEU A 148 6.68 3.16 -10.62
CA LEU A 148 7.93 3.89 -10.39
C LEU A 148 9.14 3.05 -10.78
N GLU A 149 10.06 3.62 -11.57
CA GLU A 149 11.35 2.98 -11.85
C GLU A 149 12.13 2.77 -10.55
N ILE A 150 12.25 3.84 -9.74
CA ILE A 150 12.95 3.83 -8.47
C ILE A 150 11.90 3.90 -7.35
N PRO A 151 11.81 2.90 -6.46
CA PRO A 151 10.81 2.89 -5.39
C PRO A 151 10.86 4.14 -4.50
N TYR A 152 12.04 4.71 -4.25
CA TYR A 152 12.22 5.88 -3.38
C TYR A 152 11.80 7.23 -4.02
N ASP A 153 11.44 7.27 -5.30
CA ASP A 153 11.04 8.51 -5.98
C ASP A 153 9.59 8.92 -5.68
N TRP A 154 8.84 8.11 -4.91
CA TRP A 154 7.45 8.37 -4.57
C TRP A 154 7.20 9.78 -3.99
N PRO A 155 8.05 10.39 -3.11
CA PRO A 155 7.77 11.73 -2.60
C PRO A 155 7.85 12.78 -3.71
N GLY A 156 8.86 12.66 -4.58
CA GLY A 156 9.06 13.56 -5.71
C GLY A 156 7.90 13.48 -6.71
N TYR A 157 7.44 12.26 -7.00
CA TYR A 157 6.26 12.05 -7.84
C TYR A 157 5.00 12.69 -7.23
N LEU A 158 4.73 12.45 -5.94
CA LEU A 158 3.55 13.00 -5.26
C LEU A 158 3.57 14.53 -5.19
N ARG A 159 4.73 15.15 -5.02
CA ARG A 159 4.85 16.62 -5.09
C ARG A 159 4.51 17.16 -6.46
N GLN A 160 4.94 16.49 -7.52
CA GLN A 160 4.62 16.90 -8.88
C GLN A 160 3.13 16.75 -9.18
N GLU A 161 2.54 15.62 -8.79
CA GLU A 161 1.17 15.25 -9.15
C GLU A 161 0.12 15.96 -8.27
N LEU A 162 0.40 16.05 -6.97
CA LEU A 162 -0.54 16.56 -5.97
C LEU A 162 -0.17 17.95 -5.44
N GLY A 163 1.00 18.51 -5.79
CA GLY A 163 1.49 19.77 -5.21
C GLY A 163 0.65 21.01 -5.52
N LYS A 164 -0.17 20.99 -6.57
CA LYS A 164 -1.11 22.08 -6.92
C LYS A 164 -2.55 21.81 -6.48
N VAL A 165 -2.80 20.67 -5.84
CA VAL A 165 -4.14 20.27 -5.44
C VAL A 165 -4.38 20.79 -4.03
N THR A 166 -5.39 21.65 -3.89
CA THR A 166 -5.76 22.26 -2.60
C THR A 166 -7.06 21.68 -2.02
N LYS A 167 -7.79 20.85 -2.77
CA LYS A 167 -8.98 20.16 -2.27
C LYS A 167 -8.58 18.92 -1.45
N CYS A 168 -9.15 18.76 -0.27
CA CYS A 168 -9.00 17.56 0.55
C CYS A 168 -9.63 16.36 -0.18
N ASN A 169 -8.91 15.25 -0.28
CA ASN A 169 -9.41 14.00 -0.86
C ASN A 169 -9.85 12.99 0.21
N VAL A 170 -9.48 13.22 1.47
CA VAL A 170 -9.77 12.29 2.57
C VAL A 170 -11.24 12.37 2.99
N HIS A 171 -11.80 13.59 3.01
CA HIS A 171 -13.20 13.85 3.39
C HIS A 171 -13.66 13.12 4.66
N LEU A 172 -12.79 13.06 5.67
CA LEU A 172 -13.01 12.26 6.87
C LEU A 172 -14.18 12.75 7.73
N LEU A 173 -14.48 14.05 7.65
CA LEU A 173 -15.56 14.71 8.36
C LEU A 173 -16.61 15.24 7.39
N HIS A 174 -17.89 15.16 7.75
CA HIS A 174 -19.01 15.69 6.94
C HIS A 174 -18.78 17.15 6.53
N ARG A 175 -18.33 18.00 7.47
CA ARG A 175 -18.02 19.40 7.18
C ARG A 175 -16.93 19.58 6.11
N CYS A 176 -15.96 18.68 6.04
CA CYS A 176 -14.92 18.73 5.01
C CYS A 176 -15.45 18.30 3.63
N TYR A 177 -16.43 17.39 3.61
CA TYR A 177 -17.11 17.00 2.37
C TYR A 177 -17.96 18.15 1.83
N ASP A 178 -18.74 18.80 2.70
CA ASP A 178 -19.67 19.85 2.30
C ASP A 178 -18.96 21.18 2.05
N HIS A 179 -18.16 21.66 3.00
CA HIS A 179 -17.53 22.99 3.01
C HIS A 179 -16.12 22.92 3.63
N GLN A 180 -15.14 22.53 2.83
CA GLN A 180 -13.74 22.56 3.24
C GLN A 180 -13.32 23.98 3.68
N VAL A 181 -12.90 24.13 4.94
CA VAL A 181 -12.55 25.42 5.55
C VAL A 181 -11.11 25.85 5.23
N THR A 182 -10.16 24.90 5.22
CA THR A 182 -8.73 25.15 5.01
C THR A 182 -8.21 24.40 3.79
N GLU A 183 -7.27 25.00 3.04
CA GLU A 183 -6.63 24.34 1.92
C GLU A 183 -5.85 23.08 2.37
N ALA A 184 -5.97 22.01 1.61
CA ALA A 184 -5.23 20.78 1.84
C ALA A 184 -3.82 20.92 1.28
N VAL A 185 -2.88 21.41 2.10
CA VAL A 185 -1.48 21.59 1.70
C VAL A 185 -0.63 20.33 1.93
N LYS A 186 -1.03 19.46 2.85
CA LYS A 186 -0.34 18.20 3.19
C LYS A 186 -0.89 17.02 2.38
N THR A 187 -0.11 15.94 2.33
CA THR A 187 -0.49 14.71 1.65
C THR A 187 -0.37 13.54 2.62
N LEU A 188 -1.50 12.88 2.93
CA LEU A 188 -1.51 11.62 3.65
C LEU A 188 -1.02 10.52 2.72
N VAL A 189 -0.06 9.71 3.17
CA VAL A 189 0.52 8.61 2.41
C VAL A 189 0.45 7.31 3.21
N TYR A 190 0.11 6.23 2.53
CA TYR A 190 0.04 4.89 3.11
C TYR A 190 0.48 3.86 2.07
N LYS A 191 1.29 2.87 2.45
CA LYS A 191 1.66 1.76 1.58
C LYS A 191 0.96 0.48 2.00
N ARG A 192 0.40 -0.22 1.02
CA ARG A 192 -0.19 -1.55 1.18
C ARG A 192 0.28 -2.45 0.03
N GLY A 193 0.96 -3.55 0.38
CA GLY A 193 1.61 -4.40 -0.61
C GLY A 193 2.60 -3.60 -1.46
N GLU A 194 2.40 -3.62 -2.78
CA GLU A 194 3.18 -2.89 -3.79
C GLU A 194 2.66 -1.48 -4.09
N TYR A 195 1.53 -1.06 -3.50
CA TYR A 195 0.90 0.23 -3.78
C TYR A 195 1.17 1.26 -2.69
N VAL A 196 1.60 2.45 -3.08
CA VAL A 196 1.55 3.67 -2.28
C VAL A 196 0.29 4.44 -2.66
N TYR A 197 -0.53 4.70 -1.66
CA TYR A 197 -1.72 5.49 -1.77
C TYR A 197 -1.43 6.89 -1.24
N ALA A 198 -1.99 7.89 -1.88
CA ALA A 198 -1.80 9.27 -1.49
C ALA A 198 -3.07 10.11 -1.65
N TRP A 199 -3.34 10.93 -0.64
CA TRP A 199 -4.51 11.80 -0.58
C TRP A 199 -4.09 13.19 -0.09
N LYS A 200 -4.58 14.26 -0.73
CA LYS A 200 -4.50 15.57 -0.11
C LYS A 200 -5.35 15.59 1.16
N ILE A 201 -4.80 16.12 2.23
CA ILE A 201 -5.47 16.19 3.53
C ILE A 201 -5.45 17.63 4.04
N CYS A 202 -6.61 18.14 4.45
CA CYS A 202 -6.71 19.42 5.16
C CYS A 202 -6.42 19.23 6.65
N ASP A 203 -6.09 20.32 7.34
CA ASP A 203 -5.72 20.26 8.76
C ASP A 203 -6.85 19.69 9.65
N GLU A 204 -8.11 19.93 9.31
CA GLU A 204 -9.23 19.35 10.06
C GLU A 204 -9.36 17.84 9.92
N CYS A 205 -9.15 17.30 8.70
CA CYS A 205 -9.15 15.85 8.50
C CYS A 205 -7.89 15.21 9.08
N LEU A 206 -6.77 15.93 9.06
CA LEU A 206 -5.53 15.48 9.68
C LEU A 206 -5.68 15.38 11.20
N ASP A 207 -6.23 16.40 11.84
CA ASP A 207 -6.58 16.37 13.26
C ASP A 207 -7.57 15.25 13.58
N ALA A 208 -8.60 15.09 12.74
CA ALA A 208 -9.58 14.03 12.90
C ALA A 208 -8.99 12.62 12.94
N LEU A 209 -7.85 12.35 12.29
CA LEU A 209 -7.21 11.04 12.35
C LEU A 209 -6.85 10.60 13.79
N SER A 210 -6.64 11.53 14.72
CA SER A 210 -6.27 11.19 16.10
C SER A 210 -7.46 10.86 17.02
N TRP A 211 -8.68 11.22 16.63
CA TRP A 211 -9.84 11.12 17.51
C TRP A 211 -11.09 10.51 16.86
N VAL A 212 -11.29 10.67 15.55
CA VAL A 212 -12.52 10.20 14.89
C VAL A 212 -12.51 8.69 14.79
N SER A 213 -13.63 8.07 15.08
CA SER A 213 -13.82 6.63 14.90
C SER A 213 -14.90 6.37 13.87
N PHE A 214 -14.93 5.15 13.31
CA PHE A 214 -15.94 4.73 12.34
C PHE A 214 -17.39 4.93 12.83
N THR A 215 -17.61 4.87 14.15
CA THR A 215 -18.93 5.06 14.77
C THR A 215 -19.21 6.50 15.20
N HIS A 216 -18.25 7.41 15.00
CA HIS A 216 -18.42 8.80 15.39
C HIS A 216 -19.47 9.48 14.48
N PRO A 217 -20.41 10.27 15.02
CA PRO A 217 -21.48 10.89 14.22
C PRO A 217 -20.96 11.83 13.12
N ASP A 218 -19.80 12.44 13.31
CA ASP A 218 -19.17 13.32 12.32
C ASP A 218 -18.33 12.58 11.26
N TYR A 219 -18.17 11.25 11.38
CA TYR A 219 -17.38 10.45 10.45
C TYR A 219 -18.07 10.36 9.08
N ALA A 220 -17.39 10.83 8.04
CA ALA A 220 -17.84 10.76 6.65
C ALA A 220 -16.88 9.97 5.73
N GLY A 221 -15.91 9.26 6.34
CA GLY A 221 -14.94 8.45 5.60
C GLY A 221 -15.52 7.13 5.05
N PRO A 222 -14.64 6.22 4.60
CA PRO A 222 -15.03 4.94 4.02
C PRO A 222 -16.03 4.15 4.88
N LEU A 223 -17.15 3.72 4.28
CA LEU A 223 -18.25 3.04 5.00
C LEU A 223 -17.98 1.55 5.28
N HIS A 224 -17.00 0.96 4.62
CA HIS A 224 -16.67 -0.46 4.80
C HIS A 224 -15.39 -0.60 5.62
N LYS A 225 -15.53 -1.11 6.85
CA LYS A 225 -14.38 -1.43 7.68
C LYS A 225 -13.62 -2.58 7.05
N TRP A 226 -12.48 -2.26 6.46
CA TRP A 226 -11.47 -3.22 6.06
C TRP A 226 -10.22 -2.98 6.89
N VAL A 227 -9.68 -4.05 7.48
CA VAL A 227 -8.50 -4.01 8.34
C VAL A 227 -7.54 -5.06 7.84
N ASP A 228 -6.28 -4.68 7.65
CA ASP A 228 -5.17 -5.64 7.48
C ASP A 228 -4.97 -6.33 8.82
N ASN A 229 -5.76 -7.36 9.10
CA ASN A 229 -5.51 -8.24 10.23
C ASN A 229 -4.17 -8.92 9.92
N ARG A 230 -3.08 -8.51 10.59
CA ARG A 230 -1.77 -9.21 10.57
C ARG A 230 -1.83 -10.68 11.04
N LYS A 231 -3.03 -11.23 11.28
CA LYS A 231 -3.28 -12.67 11.38
C LYS A 231 -3.56 -13.18 9.98
N GLY A 232 -2.55 -13.80 9.38
CA GLY A 232 -2.66 -14.43 8.08
C GLY A 232 -3.83 -15.40 8.02
N GLU A 233 -4.82 -15.04 7.24
CA GLU A 233 -5.52 -16.02 6.41
C GLU A 233 -5.42 -15.48 4.98
N PRO A 234 -4.87 -16.26 4.03
CA PRO A 234 -4.90 -15.87 2.64
C PRO A 234 -6.37 -15.77 2.24
N ARG A 235 -6.80 -14.60 1.73
CA ARG A 235 -8.04 -14.54 0.96
C ARG A 235 -7.89 -15.55 -0.18
N GLU A 236 -8.78 -16.53 -0.24
CA GLU A 236 -8.94 -17.36 -1.42
C GLU A 236 -9.15 -16.44 -2.62
N ASP A 237 -8.25 -16.53 -3.59
CA ASP A 237 -8.33 -15.81 -4.85
C ASP A 237 -9.50 -16.41 -5.66
N PRO A 238 -10.57 -15.65 -5.96
CA PRO A 238 -11.71 -16.16 -6.71
C PRO A 238 -11.38 -16.53 -8.17
N TRP A 239 -10.15 -16.29 -8.63
CA TRP A 239 -9.70 -16.60 -9.99
C TRP A 239 -8.80 -17.82 -10.13
N LEU A 240 -8.64 -18.63 -9.08
CA LEU A 240 -8.04 -19.96 -9.18
C LEU A 240 -9.14 -21.03 -9.34
N VAL A 241 -9.62 -21.19 -10.57
CA VAL A 241 -10.29 -22.41 -11.07
C VAL A 241 -9.58 -22.88 -12.33
#